data_AF-A0A2P0QL53-F1
#
_entry.id   AF-A0A2P0QL53-F1
#
_cell.length_a   1.000
_cell.length_b   1.000
_cell.length_c   1.000
_cell.angle_alpha   90.00
_cell.angle_beta   90.00
_cell.angle_gamma   90.00
#
_symmetry.space_group_name_H-M   'P 1'
#
loop_
_entity.id
_entity.type
_entity.pdbx_description
1 polymer ?
#
loop_
_entity_poly.entity_id
_entity_poly.type
_entity_poly.pdbx_seq_one_letter_code
_entity_poly.pdbx_strand_id
1 'polypeptide(L)'
;AIAARGLHLQQVFVPLLDETKAKVLHDVPDVGMQVNGSPATLNPKVLVIMGGLAMPNIPITKEQVRDLVARHGNVKVIGVCFMSMFEKAGWLDTVSFDLMIDATIDPVTIYRKTL
;
A
#
# COMPACT_ATOMS: atom_id res chain seq x y z
N ALA A 1 -0.08 7.87 -3.43
CA ALA A 1 -0.51 8.23 -4.79
C ALA A 1 -0.33 9.72 -5.12
N ILE A 2 -1.04 10.62 -4.41
CA ILE A 2 -0.94 12.08 -4.59
C ILE A 2 0.51 12.59 -4.53
N ALA A 3 1.30 12.14 -3.56
CA ALA A 3 2.67 12.62 -3.35
C ALA A 3 3.60 12.36 -4.55
N ALA A 4 3.34 11.31 -5.33
CA ALA A 4 4.15 10.91 -6.49
C ALA A 4 3.56 11.39 -7.83
N ARG A 5 2.46 12.16 -7.84
CA ARG A 5 1.74 12.53 -9.08
C ARG A 5 2.60 13.32 -10.08
N GLY A 6 3.52 14.15 -9.57
CA GLY A 6 4.44 14.94 -10.39
C GLY A 6 5.55 14.13 -11.08
N LEU A 7 5.69 12.84 -10.76
CA LEU A 7 6.64 11.95 -11.41
C LEU A 7 6.10 11.35 -12.73
N HIS A 8 4.85 11.68 -13.10
CA HIS A 8 4.18 11.19 -14.32
C HIS A 8 4.19 9.66 -14.48
N LEU A 9 4.10 8.95 -13.36
CA LEU A 9 4.04 7.49 -13.31
C LEU A 9 2.59 7.00 -13.47
N GLN A 10 2.40 5.87 -14.16
CA GLN A 10 1.13 5.16 -14.10
C GLN A 10 1.00 4.49 -12.74
N GLN A 11 -0.02 4.88 -11.98
CA GLN A 11 -0.31 4.33 -10.66
C GLN A 11 -1.55 3.45 -10.75
N VAL A 12 -1.52 2.31 -10.06
CA VAL A 12 -2.61 1.32 -10.09
C VAL A 12 -2.94 0.94 -8.65
N PHE A 13 -4.24 0.88 -8.35
CA PHE A 13 -4.73 0.35 -7.09
C PHE A 13 -5.16 -1.11 -7.30
N VAL A 14 -4.60 -2.00 -6.50
CA VAL A 14 -5.01 -3.42 -6.41
C VAL A 14 -5.73 -3.61 -5.08
N PRO A 15 -7.02 -3.96 -5.07
CA PRO A 15 -7.74 -4.23 -3.84
C PRO A 15 -7.28 -5.56 -3.24
N LEU A 16 -6.77 -5.51 -2.01
CA LEU A 16 -6.13 -6.67 -1.36
C LEU A 16 -5.00 -7.22 -2.26
N LEU A 17 -5.13 -8.46 -2.71
CA LEU A 17 -4.21 -9.11 -3.65
C LEU A 17 -4.91 -9.47 -4.98
N ASP A 18 -6.12 -8.95 -5.23
CA ASP A 18 -6.93 -9.29 -6.39
C ASP A 18 -6.56 -8.42 -7.60
N GLU A 19 -5.55 -8.88 -8.33
CA GLU A 19 -5.03 -8.25 -9.54
C GLU A 19 -6.08 -8.14 -10.67
N THR A 20 -7.13 -8.98 -10.65
CA THR A 20 -8.21 -8.92 -11.64
C THR A 20 -9.11 -7.70 -11.47
N LYS A 21 -9.09 -7.11 -10.26
CA LYS A 21 -9.83 -5.89 -9.91
C LYS A 21 -8.96 -4.64 -9.92
N ALA A 22 -7.74 -4.75 -10.45
CA ALA A 22 -6.81 -3.64 -10.52
C ALA A 22 -7.36 -2.50 -11.39
N LYS A 23 -7.29 -1.27 -10.88
CA LYS A 23 -7.75 -0.07 -11.59
C LYS A 23 -6.68 1.00 -11.59
N VAL A 24 -6.56 1.70 -12.71
CA VAL A 24 -5.68 2.86 -12.81
C VAL A 24 -6.17 3.96 -11.86
N LEU A 25 -5.22 4.58 -11.15
CA LEU A 25 -5.43 5.78 -10.35
C LEU A 25 -5.23 7.01 -11.25
N HIS A 26 -6.24 7.88 -11.31
CA HIS A 26 -6.18 9.11 -12.09
C HIS A 26 -6.22 10.32 -11.17
N ASP A 27 -5.43 11.34 -11.48
CA ASP A 27 -5.59 12.65 -10.87
C ASP A 27 -6.80 13.34 -11.50
N VAL A 28 -7.80 13.65 -10.70
CA VAL A 28 -8.97 14.42 -11.12
C VAL A 28 -8.73 15.87 -10.71
N PRO A 29 -8.66 16.82 -11.66
CA PRO A 29 -8.43 18.23 -11.35
C PRO A 29 -9.35 18.72 -10.23
N ASP A 30 -8.77 19.45 -9.27
CA ASP A 30 -9.44 20.03 -8.10
C ASP A 30 -10.11 19.03 -7.13
N VAL A 31 -9.96 17.72 -7.36
CA VAL A 31 -10.51 16.65 -6.52
C VAL A 31 -9.42 15.76 -5.93
N GLY A 32 -8.41 15.40 -6.73
CA GLY A 32 -7.29 14.53 -6.35
C GLY A 32 -7.35 13.13 -6.98
N MET A 33 -6.55 12.19 -6.44
CA MET A 33 -6.41 10.85 -7.02
C MET A 33 -7.66 10.00 -6.77
N GLN A 34 -8.22 9.42 -7.83
CA GLN A 34 -9.41 8.59 -7.79
C GLN A 34 -9.17 7.20 -8.39
N VAL A 35 -9.77 6.18 -7.77
CA VAL A 35 -9.83 4.79 -8.28
C VAL A 35 -11.10 4.62 -9.12
N ASN A 36 -11.20 5.36 -10.22
CA ASN A 36 -12.28 5.22 -11.19
C ASN A 36 -11.77 4.98 -12.61
N GLY A 37 -10.51 4.53 -12.72
CA GLY A 37 -9.88 4.23 -13.99
C GLY A 37 -10.39 2.94 -14.63
N SER A 38 -9.98 2.76 -15.87
CA SER A 38 -10.12 1.50 -16.60
C SER A 38 -9.39 0.35 -15.88
N PRO A 39 -9.75 -0.90 -16.20
CA PRO A 39 -8.94 -2.06 -15.84
C PRO A 39 -7.47 -1.81 -16.21
N ALA A 40 -6.56 -2.16 -15.30
CA ALA A 40 -5.14 -1.96 -15.51
C ALA A 40 -4.47 -3.24 -16.03
N THR A 41 -3.62 -3.11 -17.05
CA THR A 41 -2.61 -4.13 -17.35
C THR A 41 -1.44 -3.96 -16.39
N LEU A 42 -1.04 -5.03 -15.71
CA LEU A 42 -0.01 -5.00 -14.68
C LEU A 42 1.37 -5.38 -15.25
N ASN A 43 2.32 -4.45 -15.16
CA ASN A 43 3.75 -4.67 -15.35
C ASN A 43 4.54 -3.68 -14.47
N PRO A 44 4.41 -3.78 -13.13
CA PRO A 44 4.95 -2.80 -12.21
C PRO A 44 6.48 -2.83 -12.18
N LYS A 45 7.10 -1.65 -12.06
CA LYS A 45 8.52 -1.52 -11.66
C LYS A 45 8.69 -1.45 -10.15
N VAL A 46 7.63 -1.04 -9.45
CA VAL A 46 7.56 -0.93 -8.00
C VAL A 46 6.22 -1.48 -7.54
N LEU A 47 6.24 -2.35 -6.53
CA LEU A 47 5.08 -2.75 -5.74
C LEU A 47 5.11 -2.02 -4.40
N VAL A 48 3.99 -1.41 -4.03
CA VAL A 48 3.81 -0.77 -2.72
C VAL A 48 2.85 -1.62 -1.91
N ILE A 49 3.35 -2.28 -0.86
CA ILE A 49 2.58 -3.09 0.06
C ILE A 49 2.18 -2.21 1.25
N MET A 50 0.88 -2.02 1.42
CA MET A 50 0.33 -1.20 2.50
C MET A 50 0.18 -2.05 3.77
N GLY A 51 0.63 -1.52 4.91
CA GLY A 51 0.62 -2.19 6.22
C GLY A 51 -0.76 -2.63 6.69
N GLY A 52 -1.83 -2.03 6.15
CA GLY A 52 -3.20 -2.49 6.38
C GLY A 52 -3.41 -3.97 6.06
N LEU A 53 -2.69 -4.53 5.08
CA LEU A 53 -2.77 -5.95 4.72
C LEU A 53 -2.31 -6.91 5.83
N ALA A 54 -1.47 -6.43 6.75
CA ALA A 54 -0.93 -7.21 7.86
C ALA A 54 -1.76 -7.07 9.16
N MET A 55 -2.86 -6.32 9.15
CA MET A 55 -3.72 -6.17 10.32
C MET A 55 -4.46 -7.49 10.64
N PRO A 56 -4.68 -7.83 11.93
CA PRO A 56 -5.22 -9.13 12.35
C PRO A 56 -6.56 -9.57 11.70
N ASN A 57 -7.40 -8.60 11.32
CA ASN A 57 -8.74 -8.87 10.77
C ASN A 57 -8.77 -8.86 9.23
N ILE A 58 -7.63 -8.74 8.58
CA ILE A 58 -7.53 -8.79 7.12
C ILE A 58 -7.18 -10.22 6.70
N PRO A 59 -7.94 -10.85 5.80
CA PRO A 59 -7.77 -12.27 5.46
C PRO A 59 -6.63 -12.48 4.45
N ILE A 60 -5.46 -11.91 4.73
CA ILE A 60 -4.26 -11.98 3.89
C ILE A 60 -3.08 -12.47 4.73
N THR A 61 -2.38 -13.49 4.23
CA THR A 61 -1.15 -13.99 4.86
C THR A 61 0.10 -13.40 4.19
N LYS A 62 1.21 -13.38 4.93
CA LYS A 62 2.52 -12.94 4.42
C LYS A 62 3.03 -13.82 3.27
N GLU A 63 2.70 -15.11 3.26
CA GLU A 63 3.04 -16.03 2.16
C GLU A 63 2.30 -15.66 0.89
N GLN A 64 1.02 -15.27 0.97
CA GLN A 64 0.27 -14.81 -0.21
C GLN A 64 0.89 -13.55 -0.82
N VAL A 65 1.41 -12.64 0.01
CA VAL A 65 2.10 -11.43 -0.46
C VAL A 65 3.46 -11.77 -1.07
N ARG A 66 4.25 -12.63 -0.43
CA ARG A 66 5.51 -13.16 -0.99
C ARG A 66 5.28 -13.78 -2.36
N ASP A 67 4.25 -14.61 -2.50
CA ASP A 67 3.95 -15.31 -3.74
C ASP A 67 3.45 -14.33 -4.82
N LEU A 68 2.73 -13.27 -4.46
CA LEU A 68 2.37 -12.19 -5.38
C LEU A 68 3.61 -11.45 -5.88
N VAL A 69 4.51 -11.05 -4.99
CA VAL A 69 5.75 -10.36 -5.35
C VAL A 69 6.59 -11.22 -6.31
N ALA A 70 6.73 -12.51 -6.02
CA ALA A 70 7.49 -13.44 -6.85
C ALA A 70 6.97 -13.54 -8.30
N ARG A 71 5.66 -13.38 -8.53
CA ARG A 71 5.08 -13.40 -9.90
C ARG A 71 5.52 -12.23 -10.78
N HIS A 72 5.88 -11.09 -10.18
CA HIS A 72 6.34 -9.90 -10.91
C HIS A 72 7.84 -9.89 -11.20
N GLY A 73 8.60 -10.85 -10.66
CA GLY A 73 10.02 -11.01 -10.94
C GLY A 73 10.87 -9.84 -10.42
N ASN A 74 11.65 -9.19 -11.30
CA ASN A 74 12.55 -8.09 -10.95
C ASN A 74 11.80 -6.77 -10.69
N VAL A 75 11.01 -6.76 -9.61
CA VAL A 75 10.24 -5.62 -9.14
C VAL A 75 10.81 -5.13 -7.81
N LYS A 76 10.80 -3.80 -7.60
CA LYS A 76 11.15 -3.22 -6.30
C LYS A 76 9.96 -3.27 -5.35
N VAL A 77 10.17 -3.70 -4.11
CA VAL A 77 9.11 -3.87 -3.12
C VAL A 77 9.26 -2.83 -2.03
N ILE A 78 8.27 -1.96 -1.88
CA ILE A 78 8.21 -0.93 -0.84
C ILE A 78 7.12 -1.31 0.16
N GLY A 79 7.46 -1.38 1.44
CA GLY A 79 6.49 -1.45 2.53
C GLY A 79 6.14 -0.05 3.02
N VAL A 80 4.86 0.25 3.17
CA VAL A 80 4.39 1.50 3.81
C VAL A 80 3.44 1.13 4.93
N CYS A 81 3.82 1.37 6.18
CA CYS A 81 3.01 1.03 7.34
C CYS A 81 3.06 2.12 8.43
N PHE A 82 2.28 1.87 9.48
CA PHE A 82 2.28 2.67 10.69
C PHE A 82 2.51 1.75 11.88
N MET A 83 3.14 2.30 12.92
CA MET A 83 3.29 1.64 14.23
C MET A 83 3.96 0.25 14.13
N SER A 84 4.92 0.08 13.21
CA SER A 84 5.71 -1.15 13.02
C SER A 84 4.85 -2.38 12.73
N MET A 85 3.77 -2.18 11.97
CA MET A 85 2.78 -3.23 11.71
C MET A 85 3.38 -4.50 11.07
N PHE A 86 4.29 -4.35 10.09
CA PHE A 86 4.90 -5.50 9.43
C PHE A 86 5.82 -6.31 10.35
N GLU A 87 6.54 -5.64 11.25
CA GLU A 87 7.37 -6.29 12.27
C GLU A 87 6.50 -7.05 13.27
N LYS A 88 5.50 -6.38 13.84
CA LYS A 88 4.56 -6.98 14.81
C LYS A 88 3.79 -8.16 14.25
N ALA A 89 3.48 -8.14 12.96
CA ALA A 89 2.82 -9.23 12.26
C ALA A 89 3.80 -10.35 11.82
N GLY A 90 5.11 -10.18 11.99
CA GLY A 90 6.13 -11.17 11.61
C GLY A 90 6.29 -11.32 10.09
N TRP A 91 6.11 -10.24 9.33
CA TRP A 91 6.20 -10.25 7.86
C TRP A 91 7.62 -10.05 7.35
N LEU A 92 8.49 -9.41 8.13
CA LEU A 92 9.84 -9.02 7.69
C LEU A 92 10.73 -10.21 7.33
N ASP A 93 10.50 -11.38 7.95
CA ASP A 93 11.24 -12.61 7.65
C ASP A 93 10.70 -13.38 6.43
N THR A 94 9.59 -12.93 5.83
CA THR A 94 8.89 -13.67 4.76
C THR A 94 8.73 -12.85 3.49
N VAL A 95 8.54 -11.54 3.61
CA VAL A 95 8.44 -10.62 2.47
C VAL A 95 9.71 -9.77 2.41
N SER A 96 10.47 -9.90 1.33
CA SER A 96 11.68 -9.10 1.10
C SER A 96 11.32 -7.69 0.62
N PHE A 97 11.41 -6.71 1.53
CA PHE A 97 11.22 -5.30 1.21
C PHE A 97 12.57 -4.66 0.82
N ASP A 98 12.62 -3.97 -0.32
CA ASP A 98 13.77 -3.14 -0.71
C ASP A 98 13.80 -1.81 0.07
N LEU A 99 12.63 -1.32 0.48
CA LEU A 99 12.47 -0.09 1.25
C LEU A 99 11.28 -0.22 2.20
N MET A 100 11.43 0.28 3.43
CA MET A 100 10.35 0.36 4.41
C MET A 100 10.14 1.83 4.81
N ILE A 101 8.89 2.28 4.74
CA ILE A 101 8.43 3.55 5.31
C ILE A 101 7.47 3.19 6.44
N ASP A 102 7.95 3.29 7.68
CA ASP A 102 7.15 3.07 8.90
C ASP A 102 7.02 4.40 9.64
N ALA A 103 5.77 4.84 9.86
CA ALA A 103 5.47 6.07 10.58
C ALA A 103 4.86 5.78 11.95
N THR A 104 5.38 6.43 12.98
CA THR A 104 4.78 6.42 14.32
C THR A 104 3.78 7.57 14.42
N ILE A 105 2.57 7.25 14.88
CA ILE A 105 1.53 8.24 15.18
C ILE A 105 1.37 8.26 16.71
N ASP A 106 1.59 9.43 17.30
CA ASP A 106 1.36 9.66 18.73
C ASP A 106 -0.08 10.20 18.95
N PRO A 107 -0.90 9.59 19.83
CA PRO A 107 -2.24 10.07 20.08
C PRO A 107 -2.24 11.48 20.69
N VAL A 108 -3.26 12.26 20.35
CA VAL A 108 -3.53 13.55 21.00
C VAL A 108 -4.72 13.44 21.94
N THR A 109 -4.62 14.10 23.10
CA THR A 109 -5.72 14.20 24.06
C THR A 109 -6.58 15.41 23.74
N ILE A 110 -7.88 15.21 23.56
CA ILE A 110 -8.86 16.28 23.31
C ILE A 110 -9.63 16.57 24.61
N TYR A 111 -9.74 17.85 24.99
CA TYR A 111 -10.58 18.30 26.10
C TYR A 111 -11.51 19.43 25.65
N ARG A 112 -12.75 19.42 26.14
CA ARG A 112 -13.72 20.51 25.97
C ARG A 112 -13.86 21.23 27.31
N LYS A 113 -13.61 22.54 27.32
CA LYS A 113 -13.86 23.37 28.51
C LYS A 113 -15.36 23.68 28.56
N THR A 114 -16.06 23.20 29.58
CA THR A 114 -17.44 23.61 29.86
C THR A 114 -17.39 24.97 30.58
N LEU A 115 -18.13 25.96 30.06
CA LEU A 115 -18.32 27.26 30.72
C LEU A 115 -19.28 27.13 31.90
#